data_AF-A0A9D8R8Y8-F1
#
_entry.id   AF-A0A9D8R8Y8-F1
#
_cell.length_a   1.000
_cell.length_b   1.000
_cell.length_c   1.000
_cell.angle_alpha   90.00
_cell.angle_beta   90.00
_cell.angle_gamma   90.00
#
_symmetry.space_group_name_H-M   'P 1'
#
loop_
_entity.id
_entity.type
_entity.pdbx_description
1 polymer ?
#
loop_
_entity_poly.entity_id
_entity_poly.type
_entity_poly.pdbx_seq_one_letter_code
_entity_poly.pdbx_strand_id
1 'polypeptide(L)'
;MKRYFAAIAAMILVSVCCFAQGEKKGVKPQDKNKWEEIKAEKVGFITSKLDLTVEEAQAFWPVYNKYEKDIAAANKEVRKALKELNVKPDEKVSDAEITKRIKAYSEAKEKAAKVTGAYSKDFLKVLPASKVAKLFVVEEQFMHKMIDRFGQKKYRQPSPGQPVKPGPVKPPKVPAGKQDEQHQDQQDVTTVNP
;
A
#
# COMPACT_ATOMS: atom_id res chain seq x y z
N MET A 1 15.08 3.02 61.68
CA MET A 1 14.00 2.79 60.67
C MET A 1 14.37 3.23 59.25
N LYS A 2 15.07 4.35 59.04
CA LYS A 2 15.43 4.86 57.68
C LYS A 2 16.32 3.93 56.82
N ARG A 3 17.07 3.00 57.44
CA ARG A 3 17.94 2.04 56.72
C ARG A 3 17.16 0.86 56.10
N TYR A 4 16.01 0.50 56.66
CA TYR A 4 15.13 -0.54 56.10
C TYR A 4 14.28 -0.01 54.95
N PHE A 5 13.95 1.29 54.94
CA PHE A 5 13.27 1.93 53.81
C PHE A 5 14.12 1.91 52.52
N ALA A 6 15.44 2.05 52.62
CA ALA A 6 16.34 1.95 51.46
C ALA A 6 16.45 0.50 50.92
N ALA A 7 16.38 -0.51 51.79
CA ALA A 7 16.44 -1.92 51.39
C ALA A 7 15.13 -2.41 50.74
N ILE A 8 13.97 -1.92 51.19
CA ILE A 8 12.67 -2.27 50.60
C ILE A 8 12.48 -1.57 49.24
N ALA A 9 12.98 -0.34 49.07
CA ALA A 9 12.96 0.35 47.78
C ALA A 9 13.80 -0.36 46.70
N ALA A 10 14.89 -1.05 47.08
CA ALA A 10 15.72 -1.81 46.16
C ALA A 10 15.07 -3.13 45.70
N MET A 11 14.24 -3.78 46.54
CA MET A 11 13.53 -5.02 46.16
C MET A 11 12.37 -4.79 45.17
N ILE A 12 11.75 -3.61 45.19
CA ILE A 12 10.65 -3.29 44.27
C ILE A 12 11.17 -2.96 42.86
N LEU A 13 12.40 -2.46 42.74
CA LEU A 13 13.05 -2.15 41.45
C LEU A 13 13.48 -3.39 40.63
N VAL A 14 13.60 -4.56 41.25
CA VAL A 14 13.99 -5.81 40.56
C VAL A 14 12.78 -6.60 40.03
N SER A 15 11.57 -6.35 40.55
CA SER A 15 10.35 -7.11 40.20
C SER A 15 9.71 -6.69 38.86
N VAL A 16 10.04 -5.51 38.32
CA VAL A 16 9.41 -4.99 37.08
C VAL A 16 10.03 -5.57 35.79
N CYS A 17 11.12 -6.35 35.87
CA CYS A 17 11.76 -6.91 34.67
C CYS A 17 11.14 -8.23 34.14
N CYS A 18 10.15 -8.81 34.83
CA CYS A 18 9.60 -10.12 34.45
C CYS A 18 8.41 -10.10 33.48
N PHE A 19 7.93 -8.94 33.02
CA PHE A 19 6.82 -8.86 32.05
C PHE A 19 7.27 -8.33 30.69
N ALA A 20 8.23 -9.00 30.03
CA ALA A 20 8.57 -8.65 28.65
C ALA A 20 9.17 -9.81 27.83
N GLN A 21 8.65 -11.02 27.98
CA GLN A 21 8.95 -12.12 27.03
C GLN A 21 7.67 -12.61 26.37
N GLY A 22 7.05 -11.73 25.58
CA GLY A 22 6.12 -12.14 24.53
C GLY A 22 6.93 -12.46 23.28
N GLU A 23 7.13 -13.74 22.98
CA GLU A 23 7.77 -14.24 21.76
C GLU A 23 7.03 -13.76 20.51
N LYS A 24 7.45 -12.60 19.97
CA LYS A 24 7.09 -12.18 18.62
C LYS A 24 7.98 -12.97 17.66
N LYS A 25 7.42 -14.01 17.04
CA LYS A 25 8.03 -14.80 15.96
C LYS A 25 8.84 -13.90 15.02
N GLY A 26 10.11 -14.28 14.86
CA GLY A 26 11.22 -13.42 14.44
C GLY A 26 11.05 -12.74 13.07
N VAL A 27 11.05 -11.42 13.10
CA VAL A 27 11.59 -10.59 12.02
C VAL A 27 13.10 -10.52 12.26
N LYS A 28 13.92 -10.90 11.27
CA LYS A 28 15.39 -10.82 11.38
C LYS A 28 15.78 -9.37 11.77
N PRO A 29 16.80 -9.14 12.64
CA PRO A 29 17.15 -7.80 13.10
C PRO A 29 17.35 -6.77 11.97
N GLN A 30 17.96 -7.22 10.86
CA GLN A 30 18.16 -6.44 9.64
C GLN A 30 16.88 -5.97 8.94
N ASP A 31 15.77 -6.69 9.08
CA ASP A 31 14.50 -6.36 8.43
C ASP A 31 13.70 -5.38 9.29
N LYS A 32 13.77 -5.48 10.63
CA LYS A 32 13.13 -4.52 11.54
C LYS A 32 13.64 -3.09 11.30
N ASN A 33 14.96 -2.93 11.20
CA ASN A 33 15.58 -1.63 10.99
C ASN A 33 15.12 -0.96 9.68
N LYS A 34 14.97 -1.73 8.59
CA LYS A 34 14.46 -1.20 7.31
C LYS A 34 13.00 -0.77 7.39
N TRP A 35 12.15 -1.53 8.07
CA TRP A 35 10.74 -1.16 8.24
C TRP A 35 10.58 0.12 9.08
N GLU A 36 11.44 0.31 10.08
CA GLU A 36 11.46 1.52 10.89
C GLU A 36 11.96 2.73 10.10
N GLU A 37 13.01 2.56 9.29
CA GLU A 37 13.52 3.59 8.38
C GLU A 37 12.44 4.06 7.39
N ILE A 38 11.72 3.11 6.78
CA ILE A 38 10.61 3.41 5.85
C ILE A 38 9.49 4.18 6.54
N LYS A 39 9.15 3.82 7.78
CA LYS A 39 8.11 4.53 8.55
C LYS A 39 8.55 5.96 8.88
N ALA A 40 9.79 6.14 9.32
CA ALA A 40 10.33 7.47 9.60
C ALA A 40 10.32 8.34 8.33
N GLU A 41 10.71 7.76 7.19
CA GLU A 41 10.63 8.46 5.90
C GLU A 41 9.18 8.77 5.50
N LYS A 42 8.23 7.86 5.73
CA LYS A 42 6.80 8.11 5.45
C LYS A 42 6.28 9.29 6.27
N VAL A 43 6.58 9.31 7.56
CA VAL A 43 6.21 10.41 8.47
C VAL A 43 6.81 11.73 7.98
N GLY A 44 8.11 11.76 7.66
CA GLY A 44 8.76 12.95 7.12
C GLY A 44 8.15 13.39 5.78
N PHE A 45 7.87 12.45 4.88
CA PHE A 45 7.28 12.72 3.56
C PHE A 45 5.89 13.35 3.69
N ILE A 46 5.01 12.76 4.49
CA ILE A 46 3.65 13.29 4.73
C ILE A 46 3.73 14.67 5.39
N THR A 47 4.55 14.82 6.44
CA THR A 47 4.70 16.11 7.14
C THR A 47 5.17 17.21 6.18
N SER A 48 6.16 16.91 5.33
CA SER A 48 6.71 17.87 4.35
C SER A 48 5.75 18.23 3.22
N LYS A 49 4.68 17.45 3.02
CA LYS A 49 3.75 17.63 1.91
C LYS A 49 2.37 18.12 2.34
N LEU A 50 1.92 17.85 3.56
CA LEU A 50 0.56 18.26 3.99
C LEU A 50 0.49 19.68 4.56
N ASP A 51 1.63 20.28 4.90
CA ASP A 51 1.70 21.63 5.47
C ASP A 51 0.75 21.78 6.68
N LEU A 52 0.86 20.85 7.63
CA LEU A 52 0.02 20.80 8.83
C LEU A 52 0.45 21.88 9.83
N THR A 53 -0.52 22.57 10.44
CA THR A 53 -0.24 23.36 11.64
C THR A 53 0.05 22.45 12.83
N VAL A 54 0.54 23.02 13.94
CA VAL A 54 0.85 22.24 15.14
C VAL A 54 -0.42 21.58 15.69
N GLU A 55 -1.53 22.31 15.71
CA GLU A 55 -2.83 21.86 16.20
C GLU A 55 -3.41 20.75 15.30
N GLU A 56 -3.36 20.95 13.99
CA GLU A 56 -3.78 19.95 13.01
C GLU A 56 -2.94 18.67 13.12
N ALA A 57 -1.61 18.79 13.26
CA ALA A 57 -0.73 17.65 13.40
C ALA A 57 -1.03 16.84 14.67
N GLN A 58 -1.28 17.52 15.80
CA GLN A 58 -1.65 16.88 17.07
C GLN A 58 -2.95 16.07 16.94
N ALA A 59 -3.93 16.58 16.19
CA ALA A 59 -5.20 15.87 15.95
C ALA A 59 -5.06 14.77 14.87
N PHE A 60 -4.25 15.00 13.83
CA PHE A 60 -4.08 14.12 12.68
C PHE A 60 -3.33 12.83 13.00
N TRP A 61 -2.16 12.92 13.65
CA TRP A 61 -1.27 11.76 13.82
C TRP A 61 -1.90 10.58 14.56
N PRO A 62 -2.70 10.77 15.63
CA PRO A 62 -3.40 9.67 16.28
C PRO A 62 -4.35 8.91 15.34
N VAL A 63 -5.11 9.64 14.52
CA VAL A 63 -6.03 9.05 13.52
C VAL A 63 -5.25 8.32 12.44
N TYR A 64 -4.20 8.96 11.92
CA TYR A 64 -3.35 8.40 10.87
C TYR A 64 -2.62 7.12 11.32
N ASN A 65 -2.11 7.10 12.55
CA ASN A 65 -1.43 5.92 13.10
C ASN A 65 -2.38 4.74 13.29
N LYS A 66 -3.65 4.99 13.59
CA LYS A 66 -4.68 3.95 13.68
C LYS A 66 -5.06 3.45 12.29
N TYR A 67 -5.27 4.36 11.34
CA TYR A 67 -5.49 4.05 9.92
C TYR A 67 -4.38 3.15 9.38
N GLU A 68 -3.11 3.52 9.55
CA GLU A 68 -1.96 2.75 9.07
C GLU A 68 -1.94 1.31 9.59
N LYS A 69 -2.29 1.11 10.87
CA LYS A 69 -2.37 -0.23 11.46
C LYS A 69 -3.52 -1.04 10.86
N ASP A 70 -4.69 -0.44 10.77
CA ASP A 70 -5.91 -1.13 10.32
C ASP A 70 -5.82 -1.45 8.82
N ILE A 71 -5.36 -0.52 8.00
CA ILE A 71 -5.18 -0.73 6.55
C ILE A 71 -4.03 -1.70 6.26
N ALA A 72 -2.96 -1.70 7.07
CA ALA A 72 -1.91 -2.70 6.94
C ALA A 72 -2.42 -4.11 7.27
N ALA A 73 -3.26 -4.26 8.30
CA ALA A 73 -3.89 -5.53 8.65
C ALA A 73 -4.84 -6.01 7.53
N ALA A 74 -5.71 -5.14 7.03
CA ALA A 74 -6.61 -5.47 5.91
C ALA A 74 -5.83 -5.84 4.64
N ASN A 75 -4.81 -5.06 4.28
CA ASN A 75 -3.95 -5.37 3.13
C ASN A 75 -3.13 -6.65 3.33
N LYS A 76 -2.83 -7.06 4.55
CA LYS A 76 -2.19 -8.36 4.82
C LYS A 76 -3.14 -9.52 4.48
N GLU A 77 -4.42 -9.39 4.81
CA GLU A 77 -5.46 -10.37 4.43
C GLU A 77 -5.61 -10.45 2.90
N VAL A 78 -5.68 -9.30 2.21
CA VAL A 78 -5.72 -9.23 0.74
C VAL A 78 -4.52 -9.95 0.13
N ARG A 79 -3.30 -9.68 0.62
CA ARG A 79 -2.09 -10.35 0.13
C ARG A 79 -2.10 -11.85 0.40
N LYS A 80 -2.70 -12.30 1.50
CA LYS A 80 -2.84 -13.73 1.81
C LYS A 80 -3.80 -14.39 0.84
N ALA A 81 -4.99 -13.83 0.66
CA ALA A 81 -5.99 -14.34 -0.28
C ALA A 81 -5.47 -14.35 -1.73
N LEU A 82 -4.74 -13.31 -2.14
CA LEU A 82 -4.10 -13.27 -3.46
C LEU A 82 -3.06 -14.38 -3.65
N LYS A 83 -2.31 -14.73 -2.61
CA LYS A 83 -1.37 -15.86 -2.68
C LYS A 83 -2.09 -17.19 -2.79
N GLU A 84 -3.23 -17.35 -2.11
CA GLU A 84 -4.06 -18.55 -2.18
C GLU A 84 -4.67 -18.74 -3.59
N LEU A 85 -4.89 -17.66 -4.34
CA LEU A 85 -5.29 -17.72 -5.75
C LEU A 85 -4.19 -18.24 -6.69
N ASN A 86 -2.92 -18.16 -6.29
CA ASN A 86 -1.81 -18.60 -7.13
C ASN A 86 -1.65 -20.13 -7.04
N VAL A 87 -2.49 -20.84 -7.79
CA VAL A 87 -2.44 -22.30 -7.93
C VAL A 87 -1.15 -22.70 -8.65
N LYS A 88 -0.42 -23.67 -8.07
CA LYS A 88 0.80 -24.17 -8.70
C LYS A 88 0.45 -25.12 -9.86
N PRO A 89 1.31 -25.26 -10.88
CA PRO A 89 1.05 -26.14 -12.03
C PRO A 89 0.73 -27.61 -11.66
N ASP A 90 1.26 -28.08 -10.53
CA ASP A 90 1.11 -29.43 -10.00
C ASP A 90 -0.07 -29.59 -9.01
N GLU A 91 -0.72 -28.50 -8.59
CA GLU A 91 -1.81 -28.51 -7.61
C GLU A 91 -3.15 -28.76 -8.32
N LYS A 92 -3.79 -29.91 -8.06
CA LYS A 92 -5.16 -30.16 -8.50
C LYS A 92 -6.14 -29.48 -7.56
N VAL A 93 -6.74 -28.38 -8.01
CA VAL A 93 -7.77 -27.63 -7.29
C VAL A 93 -9.05 -27.67 -8.11
N SER A 94 -10.19 -27.91 -7.46
CA SER A 94 -11.48 -27.91 -8.16
C SER A 94 -11.97 -26.49 -8.45
N ASP A 95 -12.81 -26.33 -9.47
CA ASP A 95 -13.42 -25.05 -9.81
C ASP A 95 -14.23 -24.44 -8.64
N ALA A 96 -14.87 -25.30 -7.84
CA ALA A 96 -15.60 -24.88 -6.65
C ALA A 96 -14.66 -24.24 -5.60
N GLU A 97 -13.48 -24.83 -5.39
CA GLU A 97 -12.48 -24.29 -4.46
C GLU A 97 -11.83 -23.02 -5.02
N ILE A 98 -11.55 -22.95 -6.33
CA ILE A 98 -11.07 -21.72 -6.98
C ILE A 98 -12.09 -20.59 -6.82
N THR A 99 -13.38 -20.86 -7.05
CA THR A 99 -14.47 -19.89 -6.88
C THR A 99 -14.54 -19.37 -5.45
N LYS A 100 -14.38 -20.25 -4.45
CA LYS A 100 -14.30 -19.87 -3.03
C LYS A 100 -13.10 -18.96 -2.75
N ARG A 101 -11.91 -19.28 -3.28
CA ARG A 101 -10.71 -18.45 -3.13
C ARG A 101 -10.88 -17.07 -3.78
N ILE A 102 -11.53 -17.01 -4.95
CA ILE A 102 -11.87 -15.74 -5.63
C ILE A 102 -12.79 -14.90 -4.74
N LYS A 103 -13.84 -15.50 -4.18
CA LYS A 103 -14.77 -14.82 -3.27
C LYS A 103 -14.03 -14.25 -2.06
N ALA A 104 -13.18 -15.04 -1.41
CA ALA A 104 -12.39 -14.61 -0.25
C ALA A 104 -11.46 -13.42 -0.58
N TYR A 105 -10.85 -13.42 -1.77
CA TYR A 105 -10.04 -12.28 -2.23
C TYR A 105 -10.88 -11.01 -2.43
N SER A 106 -12.05 -11.12 -3.06
CA SER A 106 -12.97 -10.00 -3.26
C SER A 106 -13.47 -9.43 -1.93
N GLU A 107 -13.87 -10.28 -0.99
CA GLU A 107 -14.31 -9.88 0.36
C GLU A 107 -13.18 -9.17 1.13
N ALA A 108 -11.93 -9.66 1.03
CA ALA A 108 -10.79 -9.00 1.65
C ALA A 108 -10.51 -7.61 1.05
N LYS A 109 -10.68 -7.45 -0.28
CA LYS A 109 -10.56 -6.16 -0.96
C LYS A 109 -11.65 -5.18 -0.51
N GLU A 110 -12.89 -5.64 -0.40
CA GLU A 110 -14.00 -4.84 0.09
C GLU A 110 -13.76 -4.37 1.54
N LYS A 111 -13.25 -5.26 2.41
CA LYS A 111 -12.89 -4.91 3.79
C LYS A 111 -11.81 -3.83 3.83
N ALA A 112 -10.78 -3.92 3.00
CA ALA A 112 -9.74 -2.89 2.91
C ALA A 112 -10.33 -1.54 2.45
N ALA A 113 -11.20 -1.54 1.44
CA ALA A 113 -11.87 -0.34 0.96
C ALA A 113 -12.77 0.30 2.05
N LYS A 114 -13.48 -0.53 2.83
CA LYS A 114 -14.29 -0.07 3.98
C LYS A 114 -13.45 0.62 5.04
N VAL A 115 -12.26 0.07 5.34
CA VAL A 115 -11.31 0.72 6.27
C VAL A 115 -10.92 2.10 5.73
N THR A 116 -10.47 2.19 4.48
CA THR A 116 -10.12 3.49 3.88
C THR A 116 -11.30 4.48 3.92
N GLY A 117 -12.50 4.05 3.51
CA GLY A 117 -13.69 4.91 3.52
C GLY A 117 -14.12 5.38 4.92
N ALA A 118 -13.96 4.54 5.95
CA ALA A 118 -14.23 4.94 7.33
C ALA A 118 -13.25 6.02 7.80
N TYR A 119 -11.96 5.84 7.54
CA TYR A 119 -10.94 6.80 7.94
C TYR A 119 -10.97 8.11 7.14
N SER A 120 -11.45 8.10 5.89
CA SER A 120 -11.72 9.35 5.16
C SER A 120 -12.65 10.28 5.96
N LYS A 121 -13.68 9.72 6.60
CA LYS A 121 -14.61 10.49 7.44
C LYS A 121 -13.92 11.00 8.71
N ASP A 122 -13.05 10.20 9.31
CA ASP A 122 -12.32 10.60 10.52
C ASP A 122 -11.26 11.67 10.22
N PHE A 123 -10.57 11.58 9.08
CA PHE A 123 -9.65 12.63 8.63
C PHE A 123 -10.37 13.96 8.38
N LEU A 124 -11.57 13.93 7.79
CA LEU A 124 -12.37 15.14 7.55
C LEU A 124 -12.84 15.83 8.84
N LYS A 125 -12.83 15.15 10.00
CA LYS A 125 -13.14 15.76 11.30
C LYS A 125 -11.95 16.55 11.87
N VAL A 126 -10.73 16.20 11.47
CA VAL A 126 -9.49 16.75 12.06
C VAL A 126 -8.69 17.60 11.07
N LEU A 127 -8.99 17.52 9.77
CA LEU A 127 -8.32 18.26 8.71
C LEU A 127 -9.32 18.85 7.70
N PRO A 128 -9.00 20.01 7.10
CA PRO A 128 -9.72 20.54 5.94
C PRO A 128 -9.76 19.54 4.79
N ALA A 129 -10.87 19.52 4.03
CA ALA A 129 -11.06 18.59 2.91
C ALA A 129 -9.93 18.67 1.85
N SER A 130 -9.38 19.86 1.61
CA SER A 130 -8.24 20.05 0.70
C SER A 130 -7.00 19.26 1.14
N LYS A 131 -6.69 19.25 2.44
CA LYS A 131 -5.57 18.50 3.01
C LYS A 131 -5.84 16.99 3.04
N VAL A 132 -7.09 16.58 3.28
CA VAL A 132 -7.48 15.17 3.18
C VAL A 132 -7.35 14.65 1.74
N ALA A 133 -7.77 15.43 0.74
CA ALA A 133 -7.54 15.07 -0.66
C ALA A 133 -6.04 14.97 -0.99
N LYS A 134 -5.23 15.94 -0.52
CA LYS A 134 -3.77 15.93 -0.68
C LYS A 134 -3.14 14.71 0.00
N LEU A 135 -3.64 14.28 1.16
CA LEU A 135 -3.18 13.09 1.88
C LEU A 135 -3.23 11.84 1.00
N PHE A 136 -4.36 11.56 0.36
CA PHE A 136 -4.49 10.38 -0.50
C PHE A 136 -3.50 10.41 -1.67
N VAL A 137 -3.31 11.57 -2.29
CA VAL A 137 -2.32 11.74 -3.37
C VAL A 137 -0.89 11.52 -2.86
N VAL A 138 -0.56 12.07 -1.70
CA VAL A 138 0.78 11.95 -1.08
C VAL A 138 1.07 10.50 -0.68
N GLU A 139 0.08 9.77 -0.18
CA GLU A 139 0.23 8.34 0.13
C GLU A 139 0.57 7.51 -1.12
N GLU A 140 -0.15 7.73 -2.23
CA GLU A 140 0.09 7.06 -3.50
C GLU A 140 1.48 7.42 -4.07
N GLN A 141 1.88 8.68 -3.98
CA GLN A 141 3.23 9.11 -4.37
C GLN A 141 4.31 8.42 -3.53
N PHE A 142 4.11 8.31 -2.23
CA PHE A 142 5.04 7.59 -1.35
C PHE A 142 5.11 6.11 -1.72
N MET A 143 3.96 5.47 -1.97
CA MET A 143 3.92 4.07 -2.39
C MET A 143 4.66 3.85 -3.71
N HIS A 144 4.47 4.70 -4.72
CA HIS A 144 5.22 4.63 -5.98
C HIS A 144 6.73 4.79 -5.75
N LYS A 145 7.14 5.80 -4.98
CA LYS A 145 8.55 6.01 -4.60
C LYS A 145 9.17 4.76 -3.95
N MET A 146 8.40 4.08 -3.11
CA MET A 146 8.79 2.86 -2.44
C MET A 146 8.88 1.67 -3.41
N ILE A 147 7.94 1.54 -4.34
CA ILE A 147 7.99 0.52 -5.40
C ILE A 147 9.21 0.74 -6.28
N ASP A 148 9.53 1.97 -6.67
CA ASP A 148 10.72 2.25 -7.47
C ASP A 148 11.98 1.87 -6.69
N ARG A 149 12.12 2.31 -5.45
CA ARG A 149 13.33 2.02 -4.66
C ARG A 149 13.55 0.54 -4.40
N PHE A 150 12.49 -0.20 -4.04
CA PHE A 150 12.60 -1.59 -3.58
C PHE A 150 12.23 -2.62 -4.64
N GLY A 151 11.46 -2.23 -5.66
CA GLY A 151 11.09 -3.05 -6.82
C GLY A 151 12.20 -3.17 -7.87
N GLN A 152 13.12 -2.20 -7.94
CA GLN A 152 14.32 -2.26 -8.80
C GLN A 152 15.22 -3.48 -8.52
N LYS A 153 15.13 -4.12 -7.35
CA LYS A 153 15.89 -5.35 -7.06
C LYS A 153 15.47 -6.56 -7.90
N LYS A 154 14.29 -6.56 -8.53
CA LYS A 154 13.87 -7.64 -9.44
C LYS A 154 14.27 -7.42 -10.91
N TYR A 155 14.80 -6.25 -11.27
CA TYR A 155 15.17 -5.89 -12.65
C TYR A 155 16.68 -5.63 -12.85
N ARG A 156 17.53 -6.04 -11.90
CA ARG A 156 18.98 -5.84 -11.98
C ARG A 156 19.67 -7.08 -12.59
N GLN A 157 19.82 -7.05 -13.92
CA GLN A 157 20.75 -7.79 -14.79
C GLN A 157 20.74 -9.34 -14.71
N PRO A 158 20.52 -10.07 -15.82
CA PRO A 158 20.71 -11.52 -15.86
C PRO A 158 22.16 -11.87 -15.52
N SER A 159 22.37 -12.99 -14.80
CA SER A 159 23.71 -13.51 -14.52
C SER A 159 24.49 -13.73 -15.82
N PRO A 160 25.81 -13.49 -15.86
CA PRO A 160 26.63 -13.72 -17.05
C PRO A 160 26.41 -15.16 -17.55
N GLY A 161 25.84 -15.31 -18.75
CA GLY A 161 25.62 -16.61 -19.40
C GLY A 161 24.17 -17.10 -19.51
N GLN A 162 23.16 -16.37 -19.05
CA GLN A 162 21.76 -16.73 -19.34
C GLN A 162 21.20 -15.95 -20.55
N PRO A 163 20.53 -16.62 -21.52
CA PRO A 163 19.93 -15.94 -22.66
C PRO A 163 18.85 -14.95 -22.18
N VAL A 164 18.99 -13.71 -22.63
CA VAL A 164 18.03 -12.64 -22.34
C VAL A 164 16.72 -12.98 -23.05
N LYS A 165 15.67 -13.32 -22.30
CA LYS A 165 14.32 -13.39 -22.88
C LYS A 165 13.91 -11.97 -23.29
N PRO A 166 13.44 -11.74 -24.52
CA PRO A 166 13.03 -10.40 -24.95
C PRO A 166 11.95 -9.88 -24.01
N GLY A 167 12.20 -8.69 -23.44
CA GLY A 167 11.25 -8.03 -22.55
C GLY A 167 9.96 -7.63 -23.27
N PRO A 168 8.91 -7.21 -22.54
CA PRO A 168 7.68 -6.76 -23.15
C PRO A 168 7.97 -5.60 -24.11
N VAL A 169 7.65 -5.80 -25.39
CA VAL A 169 7.74 -4.77 -26.42
C VAL A 169 6.85 -3.61 -25.96
N LYS A 170 7.44 -2.43 -25.73
CA LYS A 170 6.63 -1.23 -25.51
C LYS A 170 5.74 -1.05 -26.73
N PRO A 171 4.41 -0.88 -26.57
CA PRO A 171 3.56 -0.63 -27.72
C PRO A 171 4.07 0.61 -28.46
N PRO A 172 4.09 0.59 -29.81
CA PRO A 172 4.57 1.72 -30.59
C PRO A 172 3.79 2.98 -30.18
N LYS A 173 4.53 4.08 -29.98
CA LYS A 173 3.97 5.38 -29.66
C LYS A 173 3.09 5.80 -30.84
N VAL A 174 1.77 5.70 -30.70
CA VAL A 174 0.82 6.21 -31.70
C VAL A 174 1.12 7.70 -31.85
N PRO A 175 1.50 8.19 -33.06
CA PRO A 175 1.65 9.61 -33.29
C PRO A 175 0.30 10.28 -33.07
N ALA A 176 0.25 11.23 -32.14
CA ALA A 176 -0.90 12.12 -32.01
C ALA A 176 -0.94 13.02 -33.26
N GLY A 177 -2.06 12.99 -33.98
CA GLY A 177 -2.39 14.00 -34.99
C GLY A 177 -2.46 13.50 -36.43
N LYS A 178 -3.68 13.16 -36.85
CA LYS A 178 -4.33 13.61 -38.10
C LYS A 178 -5.76 13.05 -38.08
N GLN A 179 -6.61 13.68 -37.27
CA GLN A 179 -8.02 13.82 -37.61
C GLN A 179 -8.03 15.02 -38.55
N ASP A 180 -8.29 14.79 -39.84
CA ASP A 180 -8.78 15.72 -40.85
C ASP A 180 -8.65 14.99 -42.20
N GLU A 181 -9.61 15.19 -43.11
CA GLU A 181 -9.80 14.49 -44.40
C GLU A 181 -10.53 13.14 -44.36
N GLN A 182 -11.78 13.14 -43.88
CA GLN A 182 -12.85 12.35 -44.51
C GLN A 182 -14.14 13.18 -44.55
N HIS A 183 -14.16 14.20 -45.40
CA HIS A 183 -15.38 14.95 -45.75
C HIS A 183 -15.30 15.45 -47.21
N GLN A 184 -15.29 14.51 -48.16
CA GLN A 184 -15.76 14.75 -49.52
C GLN A 184 -15.69 13.42 -50.28
N ASP A 185 -16.83 12.76 -50.40
CA ASP A 185 -17.25 11.97 -51.57
C ASP A 185 -18.55 11.25 -51.24
N GLN A 186 -19.63 12.02 -51.24
CA GLN A 186 -20.98 11.50 -51.42
C GLN A 186 -21.83 12.62 -52.02
N GLN A 187 -21.45 13.00 -53.23
CA GLN A 187 -22.36 13.62 -54.17
C GLN A 187 -22.24 12.85 -55.48
N ASP A 188 -23.41 12.59 -56.05
CA ASP A 188 -23.69 12.02 -57.36
C ASP A 188 -24.05 10.52 -57.39
N VAL A 189 -24.90 10.20 -58.37
CA VAL A 189 -25.76 9.01 -58.58
C VAL A 189 -27.26 9.26 -58.29
N THR A 190 -27.80 10.10 -59.18
CA THR A 190 -29.01 9.88 -60.02
C THR A 190 -30.41 9.86 -59.42
N THR A 191 -31.09 10.98 -59.69
CA THR A 191 -32.48 11.12 -60.16
C THR A 191 -32.80 10.21 -61.36
N VAL A 192 -33.86 9.40 -61.31
CA VAL A 192 -34.81 9.18 -62.42
C VAL A 192 -36.20 8.83 -61.84
N ASN A 193 -37.19 9.61 -62.26
CA ASN A 193 -38.63 9.62 -61.92
C ASN A 193 -39.42 8.68 -62.90
N PRO A 194 -40.78 8.62 -62.97
CA PRO A 194 -41.83 9.50 -62.44
C PRO A 194 -42.77 8.89 -61.38
#